data_AF-A0A940U9P3-F1
#
_entry.id   AF-A0A940U9P3-F1
#
_cell.length_a   1.000
_cell.length_b   1.000
_cell.length_c   1.000
_cell.angle_alpha   90.00
_cell.angle_beta   90.00
_cell.angle_gamma   90.00
#
_symmetry.space_group_name_H-M   'P 1'
#
loop_
_entity.id
_entity.type
_entity.pdbx_description
1 polymer ?
#
loop_
_entity_poly.entity_id
_entity_poly.type
_entity_poly.pdbx_seq_one_letter_code
_entity_poly.pdbx_strand_id
1 'polypeptide(L)'
;MAREINTGIYCVDSNFLFSALLSLTDRNAQREYYLTDIVALASSRGERVGGYVAENSFEVMGINTRADLAEAARYLRQKINERHLLAGVTLIDPATTYIDREVVIGQDTVIYPNCFLLGRTTLGEGCVVEPGCNIQDTRVGKAAILRAYSMLSESIIEDGAEIGPFAQLRPQTAPLKKSRVGNFKKVPPPTLAGGRAKRTHYNRKIQDKE
;
A
#
# COMPACT_ATOMS: atom_id res chain seq x y z
N MET A 1 -35.46 0.95 -1.42
CA MET A 1 -34.08 0.43 -1.42
C MET A 1 -34.15 -1.08 -1.41
N ALA A 2 -33.31 -1.76 -2.19
CA ALA A 2 -33.24 -3.23 -2.15
C ALA A 2 -32.70 -3.69 -0.80
N ARG A 3 -33.29 -4.75 -0.22
CA ARG A 3 -32.91 -5.29 1.09
C ARG A 3 -31.72 -6.26 1.01
N GLU A 4 -31.44 -6.76 -0.19
CA GLU A 4 -30.39 -7.72 -0.52
C GLU A 4 -29.90 -7.44 -1.94
N ILE A 5 -28.61 -7.68 -2.20
CA ILE A 5 -27.99 -7.50 -3.52
C ILE A 5 -27.23 -8.76 -3.92
N ASN A 6 -27.09 -8.95 -5.22
CA ASN A 6 -26.25 -10.00 -5.77
C ASN A 6 -24.79 -9.52 -5.84
N THR A 7 -23.88 -10.27 -5.22
CA THR A 7 -22.44 -9.95 -5.18
C THR A 7 -21.69 -10.39 -6.44
N GLY A 8 -22.35 -11.17 -7.33
CA GLY A 8 -21.73 -11.76 -8.51
C GLY A 8 -20.88 -13.01 -8.23
N ILE A 9 -20.85 -13.48 -6.98
CA ILE A 9 -20.08 -14.66 -6.56
C ILE A 9 -21.04 -15.84 -6.43
N TYR A 10 -20.71 -16.94 -7.10
CA TYR A 10 -21.52 -18.16 -7.09
C TYR A 10 -20.65 -19.39 -6.83
N CYS A 11 -21.20 -20.35 -6.09
CA CYS A 11 -20.68 -21.71 -6.00
C CYS A 11 -21.76 -22.64 -6.56
N VAL A 12 -21.45 -23.32 -7.65
CA VAL A 12 -22.43 -24.03 -8.48
C VAL A 12 -21.86 -25.39 -8.88
N ASP A 13 -22.71 -26.42 -8.92
CA ASP A 13 -22.35 -27.70 -9.52
C ASP A 13 -21.96 -27.50 -11.00
N SER A 14 -20.85 -28.11 -11.42
CA SER A 14 -20.29 -27.88 -12.74
C SER A 14 -21.17 -28.42 -13.86
N ASN A 15 -21.80 -29.59 -13.68
CA ASN A 15 -22.67 -30.17 -14.70
C ASN A 15 -23.92 -29.31 -14.90
N PHE A 16 -24.53 -28.86 -13.79
CA PHE A 16 -25.62 -27.91 -13.86
C PHE A 16 -25.19 -26.61 -14.55
N LEU A 17 -24.04 -26.02 -14.16
CA LEU A 17 -23.58 -24.75 -14.71
C LEU A 17 -23.43 -24.82 -16.24
N PHE A 18 -22.75 -25.83 -16.77
CA PHE A 18 -22.57 -25.94 -18.22
C PHE A 18 -23.90 -26.18 -18.95
N SER A 19 -24.81 -26.99 -18.39
CA SER A 19 -26.16 -27.16 -18.94
C SER A 19 -26.96 -25.86 -18.93
N ALA A 20 -26.84 -25.08 -17.86
CA ALA A 20 -27.53 -23.81 -17.68
C ALA A 20 -27.04 -22.75 -18.67
N LEU A 21 -25.72 -22.63 -18.85
CA LEU A 21 -25.12 -21.68 -19.78
C LEU A 21 -25.60 -21.87 -21.22
N LEU A 22 -25.79 -23.12 -21.67
CA LEU A 22 -26.33 -23.43 -23.00
C LEU A 22 -27.80 -23.03 -23.18
N SER A 23 -28.52 -22.81 -22.09
CA SER A 23 -29.95 -22.46 -22.08
C SER A 23 -30.19 -20.95 -21.94
N LEU A 24 -29.13 -20.16 -21.71
CA LEU A 24 -29.26 -18.71 -21.56
C LEU A 24 -29.65 -18.06 -22.89
N THR A 25 -30.38 -16.94 -22.80
CA THR A 25 -30.78 -16.15 -23.97
C THR A 25 -30.43 -14.69 -23.75
N ASP A 26 -30.25 -13.94 -24.83
CA ASP A 26 -30.01 -12.49 -24.84
C ASP A 26 -31.32 -11.68 -24.85
N ARG A 27 -32.45 -12.29 -24.50
CA ARG A 27 -33.78 -11.66 -24.53
C ARG A 27 -34.02 -10.75 -23.32
N ASN A 28 -33.18 -9.74 -23.17
CA ASN A 28 -33.31 -8.68 -22.18
C ASN A 28 -33.05 -7.30 -22.80
N ALA A 29 -33.22 -6.25 -21.99
CA ALA A 29 -33.10 -4.86 -22.45
C ALA A 29 -31.71 -4.51 -23.02
N GLN A 30 -30.65 -5.19 -22.57
CA GLN A 30 -29.27 -4.92 -23.00
C GLN A 30 -28.79 -5.86 -24.11
N ARG A 31 -29.55 -6.91 -24.45
CA ARG A 31 -29.16 -7.96 -25.41
C ARG A 31 -27.88 -8.69 -25.01
N GLU A 32 -27.76 -9.03 -23.73
CA GLU A 32 -26.61 -9.72 -23.17
C GLU A 32 -27.00 -11.05 -22.53
N TYR A 33 -26.07 -11.99 -22.39
CA TYR A 33 -26.32 -13.23 -21.64
C TYR A 33 -26.03 -12.99 -20.16
N TYR A 34 -27.05 -12.98 -19.31
CA TYR A 34 -26.86 -12.75 -17.88
C TYR A 34 -26.60 -14.04 -17.13
N LEU A 35 -25.42 -14.13 -16.51
CA LEU A 35 -25.09 -15.24 -15.62
C LEU A 35 -26.09 -15.35 -14.45
N THR A 36 -26.69 -14.24 -14.02
CA THR A 36 -27.70 -14.22 -12.94
C THR A 36 -28.91 -15.09 -13.23
N ASP A 37 -29.23 -15.32 -14.51
CA ASP A 37 -30.43 -16.06 -14.93
C ASP A 37 -30.31 -17.56 -14.61
N ILE A 38 -29.09 -18.07 -14.35
CA ILE A 38 -28.91 -19.48 -13.93
C ILE A 38 -29.60 -19.77 -12.59
N VAL A 39 -29.79 -18.75 -11.73
CA VAL A 39 -30.47 -18.91 -10.43
C VAL A 39 -31.96 -19.18 -10.65
N ALA A 40 -32.61 -18.42 -11.53
CA ALA A 40 -34.01 -18.66 -11.91
C ALA A 40 -34.17 -19.99 -12.64
N LEU A 41 -33.21 -20.34 -13.50
CA LEU A 41 -33.19 -21.63 -14.20
C LEU A 41 -33.05 -22.81 -13.23
N ALA A 42 -32.14 -22.73 -12.26
CA ALA A 42 -31.97 -23.74 -11.21
C ALA A 42 -33.28 -23.96 -10.44
N SER A 43 -33.91 -22.86 -10.00
CA SER A 43 -35.18 -22.92 -9.28
C SER A 43 -36.31 -23.54 -10.10
N SER A 44 -36.39 -23.24 -11.41
CA SER A 44 -37.43 -23.83 -12.27
C SER A 44 -37.21 -25.30 -12.60
N ARG A 45 -35.97 -25.78 -12.54
CA ARG A 45 -35.60 -27.21 -12.68
C ARG A 45 -35.74 -28.00 -11.38
N GLY A 46 -36.11 -27.37 -10.27
CA GLY A 46 -36.23 -28.02 -8.96
C GLY A 46 -34.90 -28.29 -8.27
N GLU A 47 -33.81 -27.63 -8.72
CA GLU A 47 -32.50 -27.73 -8.09
C GLU A 47 -32.48 -27.01 -6.73
N ARG A 48 -31.52 -27.39 -5.88
CA ARG A 48 -31.30 -26.70 -4.59
C ARG A 48 -30.63 -25.35 -4.82
N VAL A 49 -31.31 -24.25 -4.47
CA VAL A 49 -30.81 -22.87 -4.55
C VAL A 49 -30.82 -22.24 -3.17
N GLY A 50 -29.76 -21.51 -2.81
CA GLY A 50 -29.66 -20.78 -1.56
C GLY A 50 -28.72 -19.59 -1.66
N GLY A 51 -28.95 -18.56 -0.84
CA GLY A 51 -28.09 -17.39 -0.69
C GLY A 51 -27.17 -17.54 0.52
N TYR A 52 -25.92 -17.08 0.39
CA TYR A 52 -25.00 -16.91 1.51
C TYR A 52 -24.75 -15.42 1.73
N VAL A 53 -25.17 -14.91 2.88
CA VAL A 53 -24.99 -13.50 3.24
C VAL A 53 -23.59 -13.30 3.78
N ALA A 54 -22.79 -12.46 3.11
CA ALA A 54 -21.48 -12.08 3.63
C ALA A 54 -21.63 -11.32 4.95
N GLU A 55 -20.84 -11.67 5.96
CA GLU A 55 -20.84 -10.99 7.26
C GLU A 55 -20.40 -9.53 7.13
N ASN A 56 -19.55 -9.25 6.14
CA ASN A 56 -18.99 -7.94 5.88
C ASN A 56 -19.19 -7.55 4.42
N SER A 57 -19.98 -6.51 4.19
CA SER A 57 -20.28 -6.02 2.85
C SER A 57 -19.06 -5.48 2.10
N PHE A 58 -18.01 -5.04 2.81
CA PHE A 58 -16.78 -4.54 2.16
C PHE A 58 -15.98 -5.65 1.47
N GLU A 59 -16.13 -6.91 1.89
CA GLU A 59 -15.43 -8.05 1.28
C GLU A 59 -16.02 -8.45 -0.08
N VAL A 60 -17.28 -8.08 -0.30
CA VAL A 60 -18.05 -8.36 -1.52
C VAL A 60 -18.46 -7.08 -2.26
N MET A 61 -17.84 -5.95 -1.91
CA MET A 61 -18.13 -4.66 -2.49
C MET A 61 -17.72 -4.64 -3.98
N GLY A 62 -18.67 -4.38 -4.86
CA GLY A 62 -18.39 -4.10 -6.27
C GLY A 62 -17.76 -2.72 -6.45
N ILE A 63 -16.85 -2.60 -7.43
CA ILE A 63 -16.20 -1.32 -7.78
C ILE A 63 -16.59 -0.96 -9.20
N ASN A 64 -17.52 -0.03 -9.35
CA ASN A 64 -18.00 0.45 -10.65
C ASN A 64 -17.53 1.88 -10.93
N THR A 65 -17.27 2.66 -9.89
CA THR A 65 -16.84 4.06 -9.98
C THR A 65 -15.51 4.29 -9.25
N ARG A 66 -14.89 5.44 -9.50
CA ARG A 66 -13.71 5.88 -8.75
C ARG A 66 -14.02 6.19 -7.28
N ALA A 67 -15.27 6.52 -6.96
CA ALA A 67 -15.71 6.71 -5.57
C ALA A 67 -15.71 5.36 -4.83
N ASP A 68 -16.25 4.32 -5.46
CA ASP A 68 -16.24 2.94 -4.92
C ASP A 68 -14.81 2.46 -4.68
N LEU A 69 -13.90 2.73 -5.63
CA LEU A 69 -12.48 2.38 -5.50
C LEU A 69 -11.83 3.09 -4.29
N ALA A 70 -12.11 4.38 -4.10
CA ALA A 70 -11.57 5.13 -2.98
C ALA A 70 -12.07 4.60 -1.63
N GLU A 71 -13.34 4.19 -1.57
CA GLU A 71 -13.93 3.57 -0.39
C GLU A 71 -13.32 2.18 -0.09
N ALA A 72 -13.19 1.31 -1.09
CA ALA A 72 -12.54 0.02 -0.96
C ALA A 72 -11.07 0.16 -0.51
N ALA A 73 -10.32 1.11 -1.09
CA ALA A 73 -8.95 1.39 -0.71
C ALA A 73 -8.83 1.90 0.74
N ARG A 74 -9.79 2.72 1.21
CA ARG A 74 -9.85 3.17 2.61
C ARG A 74 -10.06 1.99 3.56
N TYR A 75 -10.96 1.07 3.23
CA TYR A 75 -11.21 -0.13 4.02
C TYR A 75 -9.96 -1.02 4.12
N LEU A 76 -9.29 -1.28 2.98
CA LEU A 76 -8.06 -2.07 2.97
C LEU A 76 -6.92 -1.41 3.75
N ARG A 77 -6.75 -0.08 3.63
CA ARG A 77 -5.77 0.68 4.41
C ARG A 77 -6.00 0.52 5.91
N GLN A 78 -7.26 0.62 6.35
CA GLN A 78 -7.61 0.41 7.76
C GLN A 78 -7.20 -0.99 8.23
N LYS A 79 -7.47 -2.04 7.45
CA LYS A 79 -7.13 -3.43 7.79
C LYS A 79 -5.62 -3.67 7.84
N ILE A 80 -4.86 -3.11 6.90
CA ILE A 80 -3.40 -3.20 6.89
C ILE A 80 -2.81 -2.49 8.12
N ASN A 81 -3.29 -1.28 8.42
CA ASN A 81 -2.81 -0.50 9.56
C ASN A 81 -3.17 -1.17 10.89
N GLU A 82 -4.38 -1.73 11.02
CA GLU A 82 -4.84 -2.52 12.16
C GLU A 82 -3.89 -3.71 12.43
N ARG A 83 -3.48 -4.44 11.38
CA ARG A 83 -2.49 -5.53 11.51
C ARG A 83 -1.16 -5.05 12.11
N HIS A 84 -0.65 -3.89 11.69
CA HIS A 84 0.60 -3.35 12.24
C HIS A 84 0.45 -2.87 13.68
N LEU A 85 -0.66 -2.20 14.00
CA LEU A 85 -0.97 -1.78 15.37
C LEU A 85 -1.01 -2.99 16.33
N LEU A 86 -1.71 -4.06 15.93
CA LEU A 86 -1.78 -5.31 16.70
C LEU A 86 -0.44 -6.04 16.82
N ALA A 87 0.50 -5.79 15.89
CA ALA A 87 1.86 -6.33 15.91
C ALA A 87 2.86 -5.46 16.73
N GLY A 88 2.38 -4.43 17.44
CA GLY A 88 3.21 -3.59 18.32
C GLY A 88 3.89 -2.40 17.62
N VAL A 89 3.40 -1.98 16.46
CA VAL A 89 3.82 -0.74 15.79
C VAL A 89 2.93 0.41 16.26
N THR A 90 3.51 1.58 16.51
CA THR A 90 2.73 2.79 16.80
C THR A 90 2.51 3.58 15.50
N LEU A 91 1.26 3.71 15.06
CA LEU A 91 0.87 4.66 14.02
C LEU A 91 0.20 5.86 14.70
N ILE A 92 0.81 7.04 14.62
CA ILE A 92 0.31 8.25 15.28
C ILE A 92 -1.06 8.67 14.73
N ASP A 93 -1.23 8.57 13.40
CA ASP A 93 -2.52 8.72 12.74
C ASP A 93 -2.69 7.63 11.67
N PRO A 94 -3.39 6.53 12.00
CA PRO A 94 -3.66 5.45 11.05
C PRO A 94 -4.51 5.88 9.84
N ALA A 95 -5.28 6.98 9.91
CA ALA A 95 -6.15 7.38 8.81
C ALA A 95 -5.36 7.95 7.62
N THR A 96 -4.20 8.56 7.91
CA THR A 96 -3.30 9.23 6.95
C THR A 96 -1.97 8.51 6.74
N THR A 97 -1.80 7.31 7.31
CA THR A 97 -0.60 6.48 7.10
C THR A 97 -0.91 5.41 6.05
N TYR A 98 -0.09 5.35 5.00
CA TYR A 98 -0.30 4.47 3.86
C TYR A 98 0.79 3.40 3.85
N ILE A 99 0.39 2.14 4.00
CA ILE A 99 1.28 0.99 4.09
C ILE A 99 0.81 -0.06 3.09
N ASP A 100 1.69 -0.48 2.19
CA ASP A 100 1.41 -1.57 1.27
C ASP A 100 1.37 -2.92 1.99
N ARG A 101 0.60 -3.87 1.43
CA ARG A 101 0.35 -5.19 2.05
C ARG A 101 1.62 -6.00 2.32
N GLU A 102 2.65 -5.86 1.49
CA GLU A 102 3.92 -6.61 1.61
C GLU A 102 4.91 -5.96 2.60
N VAL A 103 4.61 -4.78 3.13
CA VAL A 103 5.50 -4.09 4.07
C VAL A 103 5.57 -4.83 5.40
N VAL A 104 6.80 -4.91 5.93
CA VAL A 104 7.10 -5.48 7.25
C VAL A 104 7.71 -4.41 8.14
N ILE A 105 7.24 -4.34 9.38
CA ILE A 105 7.63 -3.30 10.33
C ILE A 105 7.86 -3.98 11.68
N GLY A 106 9.06 -3.82 12.23
CA GLY A 106 9.42 -4.35 13.53
C GLY A 106 8.72 -3.63 14.68
N GLN A 107 8.53 -4.35 15.79
CA GLN A 107 7.90 -3.86 17.01
C GLN A 107 8.57 -2.57 17.52
N ASP A 108 7.79 -1.77 18.26
CA ASP A 108 8.19 -0.49 18.88
C ASP A 108 8.62 0.60 17.87
N THR A 109 8.39 0.36 16.58
CA THR A 109 8.54 1.39 15.54
C THR A 109 7.39 2.39 15.65
N VAL A 110 7.72 3.67 15.55
CA VAL A 110 6.76 4.79 15.55
C VAL A 110 6.70 5.43 14.16
N ILE A 111 5.51 5.52 13.60
CA ILE A 111 5.24 6.12 12.29
C ILE A 111 4.31 7.30 12.48
N TYR A 112 4.80 8.47 12.07
CA TYR A 112 4.06 9.72 12.11
C TYR A 112 3.11 9.86 10.90
N PRO A 113 2.16 10.81 10.96
CA PRO A 113 1.15 10.98 9.91
C PRO A 113 1.73 11.26 8.51
N ASN A 114 0.94 10.97 7.48
CA ASN A 114 1.26 11.24 6.07
C ASN A 114 2.51 10.48 5.55
N CYS A 115 2.88 9.36 6.16
CA CYS A 115 3.94 8.49 5.65
C CYS A 115 3.40 7.49 4.61
N PHE A 116 4.23 7.19 3.63
CA PHE A 116 3.98 6.19 2.58
C PHE A 116 5.06 5.12 2.63
N LEU A 117 4.71 3.90 3.03
CA LEU A 117 5.57 2.73 3.02
C LEU A 117 5.10 1.79 1.91
N LEU A 118 5.90 1.64 0.86
CA LEU A 118 5.47 1.07 -0.41
C LEU A 118 6.32 -0.14 -0.83
N GLY A 119 5.73 -1.00 -1.65
CA GLY A 119 6.37 -2.18 -2.20
C GLY A 119 6.85 -3.16 -1.14
N ARG A 120 8.10 -3.62 -1.26
CA ARG A 120 8.73 -4.58 -0.32
C ARG A 120 9.59 -3.90 0.74
N THR A 121 9.13 -2.76 1.23
CA THR A 121 9.82 -2.02 2.29
C THR A 121 9.83 -2.82 3.60
N THR A 122 10.97 -2.80 4.29
CA THR A 122 11.13 -3.43 5.60
C THR A 122 11.73 -2.44 6.58
N LEU A 123 11.13 -2.29 7.75
CA LEU A 123 11.66 -1.48 8.86
C LEU A 123 11.98 -2.40 10.04
N GLY A 124 13.18 -2.26 10.62
CA GLY A 124 13.57 -2.96 11.84
C GLY A 124 12.82 -2.46 13.08
N GLU A 125 13.08 -3.09 14.23
CA GLU A 125 12.51 -2.69 15.53
C GLU A 125 12.95 -1.29 15.96
N GLY A 126 12.08 -0.58 16.70
CA GLY A 126 12.40 0.67 17.37
C GLY A 126 12.73 1.84 16.43
N CYS A 127 12.29 1.80 15.17
CA CYS A 127 12.52 2.90 14.24
C CYS A 127 11.60 4.09 14.52
N VAL A 128 12.01 5.28 14.09
CA VAL A 128 11.16 6.48 14.09
C VAL A 128 11.06 7.02 12.67
N VAL A 129 9.85 7.05 12.13
CA VAL A 129 9.55 7.60 10.80
C VAL A 129 8.74 8.87 10.97
N GLU A 130 9.39 10.02 10.83
CA GLU A 130 8.77 11.34 10.97
C GLU A 130 7.82 11.67 9.80
N PRO A 131 6.94 12.69 9.95
CA PRO A 131 5.87 12.95 9.01
C PRO A 131 6.32 13.11 7.55
N GLY A 132 5.48 12.63 6.62
CA GLY A 132 5.67 12.89 5.18
C GLY A 132 6.76 12.06 4.51
N CYS A 133 7.37 11.08 5.18
CA CYS A 133 8.35 10.20 4.54
C CYS A 133 7.69 9.34 3.46
N ASN A 134 8.39 9.13 2.35
CA ASN A 134 8.01 8.19 1.30
C ASN A 134 9.13 7.18 1.12
N ILE A 135 8.84 5.92 1.39
CA ILE A 135 9.83 4.84 1.48
C ILE A 135 9.32 3.68 0.62
N GLN A 136 10.05 3.39 -0.44
CA GLN A 136 9.69 2.37 -1.41
C GLN A 136 10.83 1.37 -1.58
N ASP A 137 10.50 0.07 -1.55
CA ASP A 137 11.42 -1.04 -1.81
C ASP A 137 12.76 -0.91 -1.06
N THR A 138 12.71 -0.41 0.19
CA THR A 138 13.89 -0.06 0.98
C THR A 138 13.97 -0.92 2.23
N ARG A 139 15.18 -1.39 2.56
CA ARG A 139 15.46 -2.08 3.82
C ARG A 139 16.04 -1.11 4.83
N VAL A 140 15.38 -0.96 5.97
CA VAL A 140 15.82 -0.11 7.08
C VAL A 140 16.10 -0.97 8.30
N GLY A 141 17.32 -0.84 8.82
CA GLY A 141 17.78 -1.52 10.03
C GLY A 141 17.06 -1.06 11.30
N LYS A 142 17.48 -1.60 12.45
CA LYS A 142 16.88 -1.30 13.76
C LYS A 142 17.24 0.11 14.23
N ALA A 143 16.36 0.70 15.05
CA ALA A 143 16.59 1.98 15.72
C ALA A 143 16.99 3.13 14.77
N ALA A 144 16.59 3.06 13.50
CA ALA A 144 16.86 4.12 12.54
C ALA A 144 15.87 5.28 12.72
N ILE A 145 16.32 6.50 12.45
CA ILE A 145 15.50 7.71 12.46
C ILE A 145 15.42 8.27 11.05
N LEU A 146 14.23 8.22 10.48
CA LEU A 146 13.92 8.81 9.18
C LEU A 146 13.20 10.13 9.43
N ARG A 147 13.91 11.22 9.18
CA ARG A 147 13.46 12.58 9.43
C ARG A 147 12.49 13.05 8.35
N ALA A 148 11.65 14.01 8.71
CA ALA A 148 10.49 14.43 7.95
C ALA A 148 10.76 14.66 6.45
N TYR A 149 9.78 14.29 5.63
CA TYR A 149 9.78 14.48 4.18
C TYR A 149 10.97 13.86 3.43
N SER A 150 11.57 12.81 3.98
CA SER A 150 12.62 12.06 3.28
C SER A 150 12.02 11.07 2.28
N MET A 151 12.61 11.00 1.09
CA MET A 151 12.24 10.09 0.01
C MET A 151 13.32 9.03 -0.18
N LEU A 152 12.99 7.77 0.05
CA LEU A 152 13.91 6.65 -0.03
C LEU A 152 13.35 5.62 -1.03
N SER A 153 14.16 5.23 -2.00
CA SER A 153 13.80 4.23 -3.00
C SER A 153 14.95 3.25 -3.20
N GLU A 154 14.65 1.95 -3.19
CA GLU A 154 15.58 0.86 -3.51
C GLU A 154 16.94 0.99 -2.79
N SER A 155 16.88 1.23 -1.48
CA SER A 155 18.05 1.57 -0.66
C SER A 155 18.22 0.62 0.54
N ILE A 156 19.41 0.61 1.13
CA ILE A 156 19.71 -0.10 2.38
C ILE A 156 20.20 0.91 3.42
N ILE A 157 19.43 1.03 4.50
CA ILE A 157 19.72 1.86 5.66
C ILE A 157 20.08 0.94 6.82
N GLU A 158 21.23 1.17 7.44
CA GLU A 158 21.76 0.30 8.48
C GLU A 158 21.25 0.71 9.86
N ASP A 159 21.47 -0.15 10.85
CA ASP A 159 21.02 0.07 12.23
C ASP A 159 21.52 1.42 12.79
N GLY A 160 20.63 2.14 13.48
CA GLY A 160 20.91 3.40 14.14
C GLY A 160 21.22 4.57 13.20
N ALA A 161 21.01 4.43 11.89
CA ALA A 161 21.22 5.51 10.94
C ALA A 161 20.16 6.62 11.09
N GLU A 162 20.55 7.85 10.74
CA GLU A 162 19.66 9.01 10.75
C GLU A 162 19.66 9.66 9.36
N ILE A 163 18.51 9.66 8.70
CA ILE A 163 18.33 10.10 7.31
C ILE A 163 17.38 11.29 7.27
N GLY A 164 17.78 12.38 6.61
CA GLY A 164 16.98 13.58 6.43
C GLY A 164 17.21 14.69 7.46
N PRO A 165 16.27 15.64 7.58
CA PRO A 165 15.02 15.75 6.81
C PRO A 165 15.25 16.06 5.33
N PHE A 166 14.21 15.93 4.49
CA PHE A 166 14.27 16.22 3.04
C PHE A 166 15.41 15.50 2.29
N ALA A 167 15.81 14.31 2.76
CA ALA A 167 16.81 13.52 2.05
C ALA A 167 16.17 12.84 0.83
N GLN A 168 16.94 12.65 -0.24
CA GLN A 168 16.52 11.86 -1.38
C GLN A 168 17.56 10.76 -1.64
N LEU A 169 17.20 9.52 -1.35
CA LEU A 169 17.98 8.33 -1.68
C LEU A 169 17.38 7.64 -2.89
N ARG A 170 18.23 7.32 -3.86
CA ARG A 170 17.83 6.72 -5.13
C ARG A 170 18.32 5.27 -5.20
N PRO A 171 17.80 4.48 -6.15
CA PRO A 171 18.30 3.14 -6.39
C PRO A 171 19.82 3.11 -6.49
N GLN A 172 20.41 2.02 -5.98
CA GLN A 172 21.85 1.81 -5.92
C GLN A 172 22.61 2.77 -4.99
N THR A 173 21.96 3.45 -4.05
CA THR A 173 22.70 4.19 -3.00
C THR A 173 23.49 3.19 -2.12
N ALA A 174 24.78 3.46 -1.89
CA ALA A 174 25.61 2.61 -1.05
C ALA A 174 25.03 2.46 0.37
N PRO A 175 25.20 1.29 1.04
CA PRO A 175 24.69 1.09 2.40
C PRO A 175 25.19 2.18 3.36
N LEU A 176 24.25 2.88 4.00
CA LEU A 176 24.56 4.01 4.88
C LEU A 176 24.79 3.54 6.32
N LYS A 177 25.99 3.05 6.64
CA LYS A 177 26.38 2.70 8.03
C LYS A 177 26.59 3.96 8.88
N LYS A 178 25.84 4.10 9.98
CA LYS A 178 25.97 5.20 10.97
C LYS A 178 26.10 6.59 10.34
N SER A 179 25.55 6.76 9.14
CA SER A 179 25.80 7.93 8.29
C SER A 179 24.64 8.90 8.45
N ARG A 180 24.96 10.15 8.76
CA ARG A 180 23.99 11.25 8.73
C ARG A 180 23.89 11.82 7.32
N VAL A 181 22.80 11.51 6.62
CA VAL A 181 22.48 12.15 5.35
C VAL A 181 21.50 13.29 5.61
N GLY A 182 22.01 14.50 5.81
CA GLY A 182 21.19 15.69 6.03
C GLY A 182 20.58 16.27 4.74
N ASN A 183 19.83 17.36 4.89
CA ASN A 183 19.03 18.00 3.84
C ASN A 183 19.80 18.23 2.53
N PHE A 184 19.10 18.04 1.40
CA PHE A 184 19.57 18.31 0.03
C PHE A 184 20.81 17.52 -0.42
N LYS A 185 21.23 16.50 0.33
CA LYS A 185 22.25 15.57 -0.13
C LYS A 185 21.62 14.48 -0.98
N LYS A 186 21.84 14.56 -2.29
CA LYS A 186 21.72 13.40 -3.18
C LYS A 186 22.95 12.53 -2.96
N VAL A 187 22.78 11.32 -2.42
CA VAL A 187 23.89 10.36 -2.34
C VAL A 187 24.00 9.71 -3.72
N PRO A 188 25.13 9.87 -4.43
CA PRO A 188 25.34 9.19 -5.71
C PRO A 188 25.49 7.67 -5.47
N PRO A 189 25.14 6.83 -6.47
CA PRO A 189 25.44 5.41 -6.39
C PRO A 189 26.96 5.20 -6.24
N PRO A 190 27.42 4.10 -5.59
CA PRO A 190 28.84 3.89 -5.34
C PRO A 190 29.59 3.78 -6.67
N THR A 191 30.40 4.79 -6.98
CA THR A 191 31.47 4.68 -7.96
C THR A 191 32.55 3.78 -7.37
N LEU A 192 32.94 2.76 -8.14
CA LEU A 192 34.08 1.91 -7.83
C LEU A 192 35.34 2.77 -7.63
N ALA A 193 35.91 2.65 -6.42
CA ALA A 193 37.27 2.99 -6.00
C ALA A 193 37.78 4.46 -6.15
N GLY A 194 38.13 5.04 -4.99
CA GLY A 194 39.34 5.84 -4.86
C GLY A 194 39.19 7.35 -5.05
N GLY A 195 38.74 8.06 -4.01
CA GLY A 195 38.91 9.51 -3.96
C GLY A 195 38.19 10.17 -2.78
N ARG A 196 38.94 10.81 -1.89
CA ARG A 196 38.40 11.65 -0.81
C ARG A 196 37.53 12.76 -1.40
N ALA A 197 36.22 12.74 -1.18
CA ALA A 197 35.35 13.85 -1.52
C ALA A 197 35.07 14.73 -0.29
N LYS A 198 35.69 15.92 -0.28
CA LYS A 198 35.35 17.07 0.58
C LYS A 198 34.54 18.08 -0.27
N ARG A 199 33.62 18.82 0.38
CA ARG A 199 32.92 20.08 -0.03
C ARG A 199 31.72 19.94 -0.99
N THR A 200 30.69 20.82 -1.00
CA THR A 200 30.59 22.28 -0.65
C THR A 200 29.14 22.67 -0.24
N HIS A 201 28.96 23.74 0.56
CA HIS A 201 27.66 24.35 0.93
C HIS A 201 27.12 25.29 -0.16
N TYR A 202 25.80 25.47 -0.24
CA TYR A 202 25.16 26.53 -1.04
C TYR A 202 24.79 27.73 -0.13
N ASN A 203 25.67 28.71 -0.04
CA ASN A 203 25.35 30.06 0.45
C ASN A 203 25.07 30.93 -0.78
N ARG A 204 23.83 31.39 -0.97
CA ARG A 204 23.59 32.52 -1.87
C ARG A 204 23.61 33.79 -1.02
N LYS A 205 24.77 34.46 -0.96
CA LYS A 205 24.81 35.87 -0.57
C LYS A 205 24.09 36.65 -1.67
N ILE A 206 22.99 37.30 -1.32
CA ILE A 206 22.50 38.45 -2.07
C ILE A 206 23.60 39.51 -1.96
N GLN A 207 24.14 39.91 -3.11
CA GLN A 207 25.00 41.06 -3.20
C GLN A 207 24.17 42.13 -3.90
N ASP A 208 23.59 43.01 -3.08
CA ASP A 208 23.30 44.37 -3.51
C ASP A 208 24.64 45.02 -3.91
N LYS A 209 24.64 45.76 -5.03
CA LYS A 209 25.17 47.12 -5.10
C LYS A 209 24.99 47.75 -6.47
N GLU A 210 24.38 48.94 -6.40
CA GLU A 210 24.58 50.18 -7.19
C GLU A 210 24.35 50.14 -8.70
#